data_AF-A0A9Q0YPS9-F1
#
_entry.id   AF-A0A9Q0YPS9-F1
#
_cell.length_a   1.000
_cell.length_b   1.000
_cell.length_c   1.000
_cell.angle_alpha   90.00
_cell.angle_beta   90.00
_cell.angle_gamma   90.00
#
_symmetry.space_group_name_H-M   'P 1'
#
loop_
_entity.id
_entity.type
_entity.pdbx_description
1 polymer ?
#
loop_
_entity_poly.entity_id
_entity_poly.type
_entity_poly.pdbx_seq_one_letter_code
_entity_poly.pdbx_strand_id
1 'polypeptide(L)'
;MITLIGALLLLMTDNYNRDVHREKLSEGIRGKAYLETSMRYSDQIAKAYDHWVATHRDIYDTYELLKGGLIYNRPTISPEERIKSLDVWLNVSTEFANGLDVILLHMERPILQQIDDDISSFQSATAVFTIFFSFLSILTPIVLYMVVSRTLKLIDLSNHLKAKVLDLEVEKTRSDSLLYQMLPREIADQLKYSGDVSAETFDSVTIFFSEVVNFTKICSESNPIQVVTMLNTLYHTLDSKVDEYDAYKVETINDAYMVASGKTISRLGCVGIPVIM
;
A
#
# COMPACT_ATOMS: atom_id res chain seq x y z
N MET A 1 -3.82 -8.92 101.97
CA MET A 1 -3.27 -7.94 101.00
C MET A 1 -2.01 -8.45 100.30
N ILE A 2 -1.04 -9.02 101.01
CA ILE A 2 0.22 -9.55 100.44
C ILE A 2 -0.01 -10.74 99.48
N THR A 3 -0.98 -11.62 99.76
CA THR A 3 -1.33 -12.76 98.89
C THR A 3 -2.02 -12.36 97.58
N LEU A 4 -2.77 -11.25 97.58
CA LEU A 4 -3.50 -10.77 96.39
C LEU A 4 -2.55 -10.06 95.41
N ILE A 5 -1.58 -9.30 95.93
CA ILE A 5 -0.55 -8.61 95.14
C ILE A 5 0.43 -9.64 94.53
N GLY A 6 0.77 -10.70 95.26
CA GLY A 6 1.60 -11.80 94.74
C GLY A 6 0.93 -12.59 93.60
N ALA A 7 -0.37 -12.86 93.70
CA ALA A 7 -1.12 -13.53 92.63
C ALA A 7 -1.28 -12.64 91.39
N LEU A 8 -1.46 -11.33 91.57
CA LEU A 8 -1.55 -10.37 90.47
C LEU A 8 -0.22 -10.22 89.75
N LEU A 9 0.91 -10.17 90.47
CA LEU A 9 2.25 -10.12 89.86
C LEU A 9 2.58 -11.40 89.10
N LEU A 10 2.23 -12.58 89.63
CA LEU A 10 2.40 -13.85 88.92
C LEU A 10 1.54 -13.91 87.64
N LEU A 11 0.27 -13.49 87.70
CA LEU A 11 -0.61 -13.44 86.52
C LEU A 11 -0.15 -12.42 85.47
N MET A 12 0.39 -11.27 85.89
CA MET A 12 0.92 -10.24 84.98
C MET A 12 2.23 -10.69 84.33
N THR A 13 3.09 -11.41 85.07
CA THR A 13 4.35 -11.96 84.54
C THR A 13 4.07 -13.14 83.58
N ASP A 14 3.06 -13.96 83.87
CA ASP A 14 2.65 -15.08 83.02
C ASP A 14 1.90 -14.61 81.77
N ASN A 15 1.08 -13.55 81.86
CA ASN A 15 0.50 -12.88 80.69
C ASN A 15 1.56 -12.25 79.79
N TYR A 16 2.51 -11.50 80.37
CA TYR A 16 3.59 -10.87 79.62
C TYR A 16 4.45 -11.89 78.85
N ASN A 17 4.83 -13.00 79.50
CA ASN A 17 5.58 -14.06 78.83
C ASN A 17 4.78 -14.76 77.73
N ARG A 18 3.46 -14.94 77.88
CA ARG A 18 2.59 -15.53 76.85
C ARG A 18 2.41 -14.63 75.63
N ASP A 19 2.26 -13.33 75.83
CA ASP A 19 2.07 -12.38 74.73
C ASP A 19 3.35 -12.20 73.91
N VAL A 20 4.51 -12.11 74.57
CA VAL A 20 5.83 -12.13 73.90
C VAL A 20 6.07 -13.45 73.16
N HIS A 21 5.60 -14.58 73.69
CA HIS A 21 5.69 -15.88 73.00
C HIS A 21 4.80 -15.94 71.76
N ARG A 22 3.59 -15.36 71.81
CA ARG A 22 2.66 -15.30 70.66
C ARG A 22 3.19 -14.41 69.55
N GLU A 23 3.79 -13.28 69.90
CA GLU A 23 4.42 -12.36 68.95
C GLU A 23 5.62 -13.04 68.24
N LYS A 24 6.51 -13.69 68.99
CA LYS A 24 7.64 -14.44 68.43
C LYS A 24 7.22 -15.64 67.57
N LEU A 25 6.13 -16.35 67.93
CA LEU A 25 5.56 -17.39 67.08
C LEU A 25 5.01 -16.81 65.76
N SER A 26 4.37 -15.63 65.83
CA SER A 26 3.81 -14.96 64.64
C SER A 26 4.90 -14.49 63.67
N GLU A 27 6.04 -14.03 64.17
CA GLU A 27 7.20 -13.64 63.36
C GLU A 27 7.86 -14.85 62.69
N GLY A 28 7.99 -15.99 63.42
CA GLY A 28 8.50 -17.24 62.84
C GLY A 28 7.61 -17.81 61.74
N ILE A 29 6.28 -17.69 61.86
CA ILE A 29 5.31 -18.10 60.83
C ILE A 29 5.45 -17.20 59.59
N ARG A 30 5.65 -15.88 59.78
CA ARG A 30 5.89 -14.94 58.68
C ARG A 30 7.18 -15.24 57.92
N GLY A 31 8.27 -15.56 58.62
CA GLY A 31 9.55 -15.92 58.00
C GLY A 31 9.44 -17.14 57.08
N LYS A 32 8.74 -18.20 57.52
CA LYS A 32 8.47 -19.39 56.69
C LYS A 32 7.62 -19.06 55.46
N ALA A 33 6.58 -18.24 55.62
CA ALA A 33 5.72 -17.84 54.51
C ALA A 33 6.49 -17.02 53.45
N TYR A 34 7.37 -16.11 53.87
CA TYR A 34 8.23 -15.35 52.94
C TYR A 34 9.20 -16.25 52.19
N LEU A 35 9.82 -17.21 52.87
CA LEU A 35 10.74 -18.16 52.25
C LEU A 35 10.02 -19.05 51.21
N GLU A 36 8.87 -19.63 51.58
CA GLU A 36 8.05 -20.43 50.65
C GLU A 36 7.57 -19.62 49.46
N THR A 37 7.22 -18.34 49.67
CA THR A 37 6.79 -17.44 48.60
C THR A 37 7.95 -17.14 47.65
N SER A 38 9.14 -16.84 48.17
CA SER A 38 10.34 -16.60 47.36
C SER A 38 10.74 -17.81 46.51
N MET A 39 10.64 -19.02 47.07
CA MET A 39 10.89 -20.27 46.33
C MET A 39 9.86 -20.53 45.22
N ARG A 40 8.63 -20.03 45.34
CA ARG A 40 7.62 -20.13 44.27
C ARG A 40 7.85 -19.13 43.14
N TYR A 41 8.46 -17.98 43.43
CA TYR A 41 8.75 -16.95 42.41
C TYR A 41 9.96 -17.29 41.54
N SER A 42 10.91 -18.08 42.04
CA SER A 42 12.08 -18.50 41.27
C SER A 42 12.49 -19.94 41.59
N ASP A 43 12.43 -20.79 40.56
CA ASP A 43 12.89 -22.18 40.62
C ASP A 43 14.39 -22.29 40.96
N GLN A 44 15.18 -21.27 40.62
CA GLN A 44 16.60 -21.22 40.99
C GLN A 44 16.81 -21.00 42.50
N ILE A 45 15.98 -20.15 43.13
CA ILE A 45 16.03 -19.93 44.59
C ILE A 45 15.64 -21.20 45.34
N ALA A 46 14.59 -21.89 44.86
CA ALA A 46 14.17 -23.17 45.41
C ALA A 46 15.29 -24.22 45.35
N LYS A 47 15.94 -24.37 44.19
CA LYS A 47 17.07 -25.29 44.01
C LYS A 47 18.27 -24.96 44.90
N ALA A 48 18.61 -23.67 45.03
CA ALA A 48 19.72 -23.24 45.87
C ALA A 48 19.44 -23.49 47.36
N TYR A 49 18.20 -23.25 47.80
CA TYR A 49 17.75 -23.55 49.15
C TYR A 49 17.77 -25.05 49.45
N ASP A 50 17.18 -25.87 48.58
CA ASP A 50 17.15 -27.33 48.74
C ASP A 50 18.57 -27.91 48.77
N HIS A 51 19.48 -27.38 47.95
CA HIS A 51 20.88 -27.79 47.95
C HIS A 51 21.60 -27.42 49.26
N TRP A 52 21.39 -26.20 49.76
CA TRP A 52 21.99 -25.76 51.02
C TRP A 52 21.47 -26.57 52.21
N VAL A 53 20.15 -26.83 52.26
CA VAL A 53 19.51 -27.68 53.29
C VAL A 53 20.02 -29.12 53.21
N ALA A 54 20.19 -29.67 52.00
CA ALA A 54 20.75 -31.01 51.83
C ALA A 54 22.21 -31.10 52.31
N THR A 55 22.97 -30.01 52.18
CA THR A 55 24.38 -29.94 52.59
C THR A 55 24.54 -29.71 54.10
N HIS A 56 23.63 -28.96 54.73
CA HIS A 56 23.67 -28.58 56.16
C HIS A 56 22.51 -29.20 56.94
N ARG A 57 22.23 -30.49 56.69
CA ARG A 57 21.07 -31.20 57.26
C ARG A 57 21.07 -31.20 58.79
N ASP A 58 22.23 -31.34 59.41
CA ASP A 58 22.43 -31.32 60.86
C ASP A 58 21.99 -30.00 61.50
N ILE A 59 22.38 -28.87 60.90
CA ILE A 59 21.98 -27.53 61.33
C ILE A 59 20.49 -27.32 61.11
N TYR A 60 19.96 -27.76 59.96
CA TYR A 60 18.54 -27.64 59.63
C TYR A 60 17.63 -28.46 60.56
N ASP A 61 17.97 -29.73 60.79
CA ASP A 61 17.22 -30.62 61.67
C ASP A 61 17.26 -30.10 63.12
N THR A 62 18.40 -29.59 63.57
CA THR A 62 18.56 -28.97 64.89
C THR A 62 17.74 -27.67 65.00
N TYR A 63 17.74 -26.84 63.96
CA TYR A 63 16.95 -25.61 63.88
C TYR A 63 15.44 -25.91 63.95
N GLU A 64 14.94 -26.87 63.16
CA GLU A 64 13.52 -27.26 63.16
C GLU A 64 13.09 -27.89 64.51
N LEU A 65 13.95 -28.71 65.13
CA LEU A 65 13.70 -29.27 66.47
C LEU A 65 13.61 -28.17 67.55
N LEU A 66 14.50 -27.18 67.50
CA LEU A 66 14.52 -26.07 68.46
C LEU A 66 13.36 -25.07 68.24
N LYS A 67 13.00 -24.85 66.98
CA LYS A 67 11.87 -23.99 66.56
C LYS A 67 10.51 -24.48 67.07
N GLY A 68 10.33 -25.79 67.26
CA GLY A 68 9.14 -26.39 67.86
C GLY A 68 8.93 -26.14 69.36
N GLY A 69 9.84 -25.40 70.02
CA GLY A 69 9.73 -25.05 71.45
C GLY A 69 9.98 -26.22 72.41
N LEU A 70 10.42 -27.38 71.90
CA LEU A 70 10.52 -28.64 72.65
C LEU A 70 11.58 -28.61 73.76
N ILE A 71 12.54 -27.68 73.70
CA ILE A 71 13.61 -27.55 74.70
C ILE A 71 13.32 -26.42 75.71
N TYR A 72 12.61 -25.36 75.32
CA TYR A 72 12.46 -24.16 76.17
C TYR A 72 11.29 -24.25 77.18
N ASN A 73 10.27 -25.07 76.89
CA ASN A 73 9.01 -25.09 77.65
C ASN A 73 8.84 -26.32 78.57
N ARG A 74 9.92 -27.04 78.91
CA ARG A 74 9.82 -28.10 79.93
C ARG A 74 9.95 -27.46 81.33
N PRO A 75 8.94 -27.58 82.21
CA PRO A 75 8.95 -26.97 83.54
C PRO A 75 9.99 -27.58 84.51
N THR A 76 10.79 -28.54 84.08
CA THR A 76 11.74 -29.32 84.89
C THR A 76 13.22 -29.02 84.61
N ILE A 77 13.54 -28.03 83.77
CA ILE A 77 14.93 -27.74 83.35
C ILE A 77 15.55 -26.68 84.27
N SER A 78 16.80 -26.90 84.71
CA SER A 78 17.53 -25.97 85.55
C SER A 78 17.81 -24.64 84.83
N PRO A 79 17.94 -23.49 85.55
CA PRO A 79 18.28 -22.21 84.93
C PRO A 79 19.55 -22.24 84.06
N GLU A 80 20.55 -23.04 84.44
CA GLU A 80 21.81 -23.19 83.69
C GLU A 80 21.62 -23.91 82.35
N GLU A 81 20.81 -24.99 82.32
CA GLU A 81 20.49 -25.71 81.10
C GLU A 81 19.62 -24.87 80.15
N ARG A 82 18.77 -24.00 80.69
CA ARG A 82 18.00 -23.03 79.88
C ARG A 82 18.93 -22.05 79.16
N ILE A 83 19.94 -21.51 79.84
CA ILE A 83 20.92 -20.59 79.24
C ILE A 83 21.73 -21.32 78.16
N LYS A 84 22.18 -22.57 78.40
CA LYS A 84 22.86 -23.39 77.39
C LYS A 84 21.98 -23.66 76.17
N SER A 85 20.69 -23.95 76.36
CA SER A 85 19.76 -24.16 75.25
C SER A 85 19.49 -22.90 74.43
N LEU A 86 19.50 -21.72 75.08
CA LEU A 86 19.38 -20.43 74.42
C LEU A 86 20.62 -20.12 73.57
N ASP A 87 21.81 -20.41 74.10
CA ASP A 87 23.08 -20.23 73.38
C ASP A 87 23.14 -21.12 72.13
N VAL A 88 22.76 -22.39 72.26
CA VAL A 88 22.63 -23.31 71.11
C VAL A 88 21.61 -22.80 70.09
N TRP A 89 20.44 -22.33 70.53
CA TRP A 89 19.42 -21.78 69.63
C TRP A 89 19.90 -20.53 68.89
N LEU A 90 20.60 -19.62 69.58
CA LEU A 90 21.17 -18.43 68.97
C LEU A 90 22.21 -18.80 67.91
N ASN A 91 23.15 -19.69 68.24
CA ASN A 91 24.21 -20.11 67.32
C ASN A 91 23.64 -20.78 66.06
N VAL A 92 22.71 -21.74 66.22
CA VAL A 92 22.07 -22.44 65.09
C VAL A 92 21.22 -21.50 64.24
N SER A 93 20.51 -20.55 64.86
CA SER A 93 19.70 -19.58 64.12
C SER A 93 20.55 -18.58 63.35
N THR A 94 21.69 -18.16 63.91
CA THR A 94 22.66 -17.30 63.22
C THR A 94 23.31 -18.03 62.06
N GLU A 95 23.67 -19.31 62.21
CA GLU A 95 24.25 -20.11 61.13
C GLU A 95 23.26 -20.34 59.98
N PHE A 96 21.99 -20.60 60.30
CA PHE A 96 20.92 -20.67 59.31
C PHE A 96 20.69 -19.33 58.58
N ALA A 97 20.67 -18.21 59.32
CA ALA A 97 20.53 -16.88 58.74
C ALA A 97 21.70 -16.56 57.79
N ASN A 98 22.94 -16.86 58.20
CA ASN A 98 24.12 -16.69 57.35
C ASN A 98 24.04 -17.56 56.09
N GLY A 99 23.52 -18.79 56.18
CA GLY A 99 23.28 -19.66 55.03
C GLY A 99 22.30 -19.09 54.03
N LEU A 100 21.20 -18.50 54.52
CA LEU A 100 20.24 -17.77 53.69
C LEU A 100 20.87 -16.54 53.01
N ASP A 101 21.72 -15.80 53.73
CA ASP A 101 22.45 -14.65 53.15
C ASP A 101 23.40 -15.09 52.04
N VAL A 102 24.09 -16.23 52.18
CA VAL A 102 24.93 -16.80 51.11
C VAL A 102 24.09 -17.14 49.87
N ILE A 103 22.92 -17.75 50.06
CA ILE A 103 22.02 -18.05 48.95
C ILE A 103 21.58 -16.75 48.27
N LEU A 104 21.14 -15.75 49.03
CA LEU A 104 20.71 -14.46 48.49
C LEU A 104 21.82 -13.75 47.70
N LEU A 105 23.04 -13.71 48.24
CA LEU A 105 24.20 -13.11 47.57
C LEU A 105 24.60 -13.89 46.30
N HIS A 106 24.47 -15.22 46.30
CA HIS A 106 24.76 -16.01 45.12
C HIS A 106 23.71 -15.84 44.01
N MET A 107 22.46 -15.56 44.39
CA MET A 107 21.32 -15.41 43.47
C MET A 107 21.27 -14.05 42.75
N GLU A 108 22.02 -13.04 43.18
CA GLU A 108 22.04 -11.71 42.55
C GLU A 108 22.55 -11.78 41.09
N ARG A 109 23.61 -12.54 40.84
CA ARG A 109 24.25 -12.60 39.51
C ARG A 109 23.41 -13.35 38.47
N PRO A 110 22.87 -14.56 38.75
CA PRO A 110 22.05 -15.28 37.79
C PRO A 110 20.77 -14.54 37.41
N ILE A 111 20.13 -13.85 38.36
CA ILE A 111 18.89 -13.10 38.09
C ILE A 111 19.16 -11.93 37.14
N LEU A 112 20.21 -11.15 37.38
CA LEU A 112 20.56 -10.02 36.50
C LEU A 112 20.95 -10.49 35.10
N GLN A 113 21.65 -11.62 35.00
CA GLN A 113 22.04 -12.18 33.71
C GLN A 113 20.82 -12.69 32.93
N GLN A 114 19.91 -13.40 33.58
CA GLN A 114 18.66 -13.86 32.97
C GLN A 114 17.83 -12.69 32.41
N ILE A 115 17.75 -11.58 33.15
CA ILE A 115 17.04 -10.38 32.72
C ILE A 115 17.72 -9.74 31.50
N ASP A 116 19.05 -9.65 31.48
CA ASP A 116 19.80 -9.08 30.35
C ASP A 116 19.70 -9.95 29.09
N ASP A 117 19.76 -11.27 29.25
CA ASP A 117 19.58 -12.25 28.17
C ASP A 117 18.15 -12.18 27.59
N ASP A 118 17.13 -12.07 28.44
CA ASP A 118 15.74 -11.91 28.00
C ASP A 118 15.52 -10.56 27.29
N ILE A 119 16.09 -9.47 27.81
CA ILE A 119 16.02 -8.14 27.17
C ILE A 119 16.71 -8.15 25.80
N SER A 120 17.92 -8.72 25.71
CA SER A 120 18.69 -8.75 24.46
C SER A 120 18.00 -9.61 23.40
N SER A 121 17.41 -10.74 23.78
CA SER A 121 16.62 -11.58 22.86
C SER A 121 15.39 -10.84 22.31
N PHE A 122 14.67 -10.10 23.16
CA PHE A 122 13.50 -9.32 22.74
C PHE A 122 13.88 -8.09 21.89
N GLN A 123 15.00 -7.43 22.21
CA GLN A 123 15.53 -6.33 21.40
C GLN A 123 15.91 -6.79 19.99
N SER A 124 16.54 -7.96 19.85
CA SER A 124 16.89 -8.50 18.54
C SER A 124 15.65 -8.78 17.67
N ALA A 125 14.58 -9.34 18.26
CA ALA A 125 13.34 -9.61 17.56
C ALA A 125 12.62 -8.32 17.11
N THR A 126 12.51 -7.33 18.01
CA THR A 126 11.85 -6.04 17.72
C THR A 126 12.61 -5.20 16.69
N ALA A 127 13.95 -5.25 16.69
CA ALA A 127 14.77 -4.58 15.70
C ALA A 127 14.48 -5.08 14.27
N VAL A 128 14.35 -6.40 14.09
CA VAL A 128 14.04 -6.99 12.78
C VAL A 128 12.69 -6.51 12.24
N PHE A 129 11.65 -6.49 13.07
CA PHE A 129 10.34 -5.97 12.66
C PHE A 129 10.39 -4.48 12.31
N THR A 130 11.13 -3.69 13.08
CA THR A 130 11.28 -2.24 12.82
C THR A 130 11.94 -1.98 11.46
N ILE A 131 12.96 -2.77 11.10
CA ILE A 131 13.62 -2.68 9.79
C ILE A 131 12.63 -3.07 8.68
N PHE A 132 11.87 -4.14 8.84
CA PHE A 132 10.87 -4.58 7.86
C PHE A 132 9.79 -3.52 7.62
N PHE A 133 9.23 -2.93 8.69
CA PHE A 133 8.21 -1.89 8.57
C PHE A 133 8.75 -0.58 7.96
N SER A 134 9.99 -0.19 8.27
CA SER A 134 10.60 0.99 7.65
C SER A 134 10.80 0.79 6.15
N PHE A 135 11.23 -0.41 5.72
CA PHE A 135 11.33 -0.75 4.30
C PHE A 135 9.97 -0.69 3.60
N LEU A 136 8.92 -1.24 4.22
CA LEU A 136 7.56 -1.19 3.69
C LEU A 136 7.03 0.26 3.60
N SER A 137 7.31 1.08 4.62
CA SER A 137 6.92 2.48 4.64
C SER A 137 7.62 3.32 3.56
N ILE A 138 8.82 2.93 3.12
CA ILE A 138 9.55 3.61 2.03
C ILE A 138 9.08 3.10 0.66
N LEU A 139 8.82 1.79 0.52
CA LEU A 139 8.37 1.22 -0.75
C LEU A 139 6.98 1.71 -1.17
N THR A 140 6.06 1.89 -0.23
CA THR A 140 4.68 2.30 -0.52
C THR A 140 4.56 3.64 -1.28
N PRO A 141 5.20 4.76 -0.87
CA PRO A 141 5.14 6.00 -1.63
C PRO A 141 5.86 5.91 -2.98
N ILE A 142 6.93 5.10 -3.09
CA ILE A 142 7.66 4.90 -4.35
C ILE A 142 6.77 4.21 -5.39
N VAL A 143 6.09 3.12 -4.99
CA VAL A 143 5.16 2.40 -5.87
C VAL A 143 3.99 3.30 -6.25
N LEU A 144 3.41 4.04 -5.29
CA LEU A 144 2.32 4.98 -5.56
C LEU A 144 2.76 6.06 -6.57
N TYR A 145 3.93 6.66 -6.37
CA TYR A 145 4.49 7.65 -7.29
C TYR A 145 4.69 7.06 -8.70
N MET A 146 5.26 5.85 -8.79
CA MET A 146 5.46 5.18 -10.07
C MET A 146 4.14 4.91 -10.79
N VAL A 147 3.13 4.40 -10.09
CA VAL A 147 1.80 4.12 -10.67
C VAL A 147 1.16 5.41 -11.16
N VAL A 148 1.14 6.47 -10.36
CA VAL A 148 0.59 7.77 -10.75
C VAL A 148 1.33 8.33 -11.97
N SER A 149 2.67 8.28 -11.98
CA SER A 149 3.48 8.76 -13.10
C SER A 149 3.18 8.02 -14.41
N ARG A 150 2.97 6.70 -14.35
CA ARG A 150 2.61 5.88 -15.52
C ARG A 150 1.20 6.18 -16.00
N THR A 151 0.23 6.27 -15.09
CA THR A 151 -1.17 6.55 -15.42
C THR A 151 -1.34 7.91 -16.06
N LEU A 152 -0.65 8.95 -15.55
CA LEU A 152 -0.71 10.30 -16.12
C LEU A 152 -0.19 10.33 -17.57
N LYS A 153 0.93 9.66 -17.85
CA LYS A 153 1.49 9.57 -19.22
C LYS A 153 0.55 8.83 -20.18
N LEU A 154 -0.17 7.81 -19.70
CA LEU A 154 -1.13 7.07 -20.52
C LEU A 154 -2.35 7.91 -20.89
N ILE A 155 -2.85 8.72 -19.96
CA ILE A 155 -3.96 9.64 -20.21
C ILE A 155 -3.55 10.68 -21.26
N ASP A 156 -2.35 11.25 -21.10
CA ASP A 156 -1.84 12.23 -22.06
C ASP A 156 -1.66 11.64 -23.46
N LEU A 157 -1.07 10.44 -23.57
CA LEU A 157 -0.94 9.73 -24.85
C LEU A 157 -2.29 9.45 -25.49
N SER A 158 -3.28 9.01 -24.70
CA SER A 158 -4.65 8.77 -25.19
C SER A 158 -5.29 10.04 -25.75
N ASN A 159 -5.09 11.18 -25.08
CA ASN A 159 -5.59 12.47 -25.55
C ASN A 159 -4.91 12.90 -26.86
N HIS A 160 -3.59 12.74 -26.97
CA HIS A 160 -2.86 13.03 -28.20
C HIS A 160 -3.28 12.13 -29.36
N LEU A 161 -3.50 10.83 -29.09
CA LEU A 161 -4.01 9.89 -30.09
C LEU A 161 -5.41 10.30 -30.57
N LYS A 162 -6.32 10.64 -29.65
CA LYS A 162 -7.66 11.10 -29.99
C LYS A 162 -7.63 12.36 -30.85
N ALA A 163 -6.81 13.35 -30.50
CA ALA A 163 -6.65 14.56 -31.28
C ALA A 163 -6.17 14.25 -32.72
N LYS A 164 -5.14 13.41 -32.86
CA LYS A 164 -4.65 12.99 -34.18
C LYS A 164 -5.67 12.23 -35.01
N VAL A 165 -6.48 11.38 -34.38
CA VAL A 165 -7.56 10.65 -35.07
C VAL A 165 -8.61 11.63 -35.60
N LEU A 166 -8.99 12.63 -34.80
CA LEU A 166 -9.93 13.68 -35.24
C LEU A 166 -9.34 14.48 -36.42
N ASP A 167 -8.07 14.88 -36.34
CA ASP A 167 -7.40 15.62 -37.43
C ASP A 167 -7.35 14.78 -38.72
N LEU A 168 -7.02 13.49 -38.60
CA LEU A 168 -7.01 12.56 -39.73
C LEU A 168 -8.42 12.38 -40.33
N GLU A 169 -9.46 12.37 -39.51
CA GLU A 169 -10.83 12.22 -39.98
C GLU A 169 -11.33 13.48 -40.71
N VAL A 170 -10.93 14.67 -40.23
CA VAL A 170 -11.18 15.94 -40.93
C VAL A 170 -10.46 15.97 -42.28
N GLU A 171 -9.17 15.65 -42.32
CA GLU A 171 -8.39 15.64 -43.57
C GLU A 171 -8.89 14.56 -44.53
N LYS A 172 -9.28 13.37 -44.02
CA LYS A 172 -9.92 12.34 -44.83
C LYS A 172 -11.23 12.84 -45.44
N THR A 173 -12.10 13.48 -44.66
CA THR A 173 -13.38 14.02 -45.14
C THR A 173 -13.15 15.10 -46.20
N ARG A 174 -12.14 15.97 -46.00
CA ARG A 174 -11.75 16.99 -46.97
C ARG A 174 -11.24 16.38 -48.27
N SER A 175 -10.34 15.40 -48.19
CA SER A 175 -9.82 14.67 -49.35
C SER A 175 -10.93 13.96 -50.12
N ASP A 176 -11.85 13.31 -49.40
CA ASP A 176 -13.00 12.60 -50.00
C ASP A 176 -13.95 13.59 -50.70
N SER A 177 -14.25 14.73 -50.08
CA SER A 177 -15.09 15.77 -50.68
C SER A 177 -14.49 16.34 -51.97
N LEU A 178 -13.18 16.60 -51.97
CA LEU A 178 -12.48 17.07 -53.17
C LEU A 178 -12.49 16.02 -54.29
N LEU A 179 -12.28 14.74 -53.95
CA LEU A 179 -12.32 13.66 -54.93
C LEU A 179 -13.69 13.56 -55.60
N TYR A 180 -14.79 13.66 -54.83
CA TYR A 180 -16.15 13.65 -55.39
C TYR A 180 -16.53 14.93 -56.14
N GLN A 181 -15.76 16.02 -56.02
CA GLN A 181 -15.94 17.24 -56.84
C GLN A 181 -15.25 17.13 -58.19
N MET A 182 -14.23 16.27 -58.32
CA MET A 182 -13.47 16.07 -59.56
C MET A 182 -14.00 14.88 -60.37
N LEU A 183 -14.40 13.81 -59.68
CA LEU A 183 -14.84 12.57 -60.30
C LEU A 183 -16.25 12.20 -59.86
N PRO A 184 -17.02 11.54 -60.73
CA PRO A 184 -18.30 10.99 -60.32
C PRO A 184 -18.13 9.94 -59.22
N ARG A 185 -19.15 9.78 -58.36
CA ARG A 185 -19.07 9.01 -57.10
C ARG A 185 -18.66 7.55 -57.33
N GLU A 186 -19.21 6.93 -58.36
CA GLU A 186 -18.94 5.51 -58.67
C GLU A 186 -17.47 5.28 -59.06
N ILE A 187 -16.88 6.20 -59.84
CA ILE A 187 -15.47 6.14 -60.25
C ILE A 187 -14.55 6.51 -59.10
N ALA A 188 -14.91 7.52 -58.30
CA ALA A 188 -14.18 7.89 -57.10
C ALA A 188 -14.11 6.73 -56.09
N ASP A 189 -15.21 6.02 -55.89
CA ASP A 189 -15.26 4.83 -55.02
C ASP A 189 -14.40 3.70 -55.59
N GLN A 190 -14.52 3.37 -56.88
CA GLN A 190 -13.66 2.37 -57.54
C GLN A 190 -12.17 2.70 -57.39
N LEU A 191 -11.80 3.97 -57.60
CA LEU A 191 -10.42 4.44 -57.46
C LEU A 191 -9.92 4.32 -56.02
N LYS A 192 -10.77 4.61 -55.02
CA LYS A 192 -10.42 4.44 -53.59
C LYS A 192 -10.22 2.97 -53.18
N TYR A 193 -11.02 2.06 -53.72
CA TYR A 193 -10.95 0.64 -53.34
C TYR A 193 -9.89 -0.16 -54.09
N SER A 194 -9.74 0.08 -55.40
CA SER A 194 -8.91 -0.74 -56.28
C SER A 194 -7.66 -0.06 -56.80
N GLY A 195 -7.58 1.28 -56.69
CA GLY A 195 -6.43 2.07 -57.18
C GLY A 195 -6.32 2.16 -58.70
N ASP A 196 -7.23 1.53 -59.44
CA ASP A 196 -7.29 1.52 -60.89
C ASP A 196 -8.75 1.60 -61.36
N VAL A 197 -9.00 2.17 -62.53
CA VAL A 197 -10.35 2.33 -63.08
C VAL A 197 -10.35 1.77 -64.50
N SER A 198 -11.16 0.73 -64.72
CA SER A 198 -11.30 0.11 -66.05
C SER A 198 -12.13 0.98 -66.97
N ALA A 199 -11.75 1.04 -68.25
CA ALA A 199 -12.51 1.75 -69.26
C ALA A 199 -13.91 1.12 -69.45
N GLU A 200 -14.95 1.93 -69.34
CA GLU A 200 -16.34 1.51 -69.54
C GLU A 200 -16.87 1.96 -70.91
N THR A 201 -17.70 1.11 -71.52
CA THR A 201 -18.42 1.41 -72.77
C THR A 201 -19.88 1.69 -72.48
N PHE A 202 -20.42 2.76 -73.05
CA PHE A 202 -21.82 3.14 -72.88
C PHE A 202 -22.60 2.96 -74.18
N ASP A 203 -23.72 2.22 -74.12
CA ASP A 203 -24.52 1.88 -75.31
C ASP A 203 -25.25 3.09 -75.93
N SER A 204 -25.58 4.10 -75.13
CA SER A 204 -26.32 5.28 -75.59
C SER A 204 -25.94 6.52 -74.77
N VAL A 205 -25.23 7.43 -75.43
CA VAL A 205 -24.78 8.71 -74.85
C VAL A 205 -25.05 9.85 -75.82
N THR A 206 -25.43 11.00 -75.29
CA THR A 206 -25.56 12.26 -76.03
C THR A 206 -24.44 13.19 -75.59
N ILE A 207 -23.71 13.75 -76.56
CA ILE A 207 -22.62 14.69 -76.28
C ILE A 207 -23.02 16.06 -76.83
N PHE A 208 -22.89 17.07 -76.00
CA PHE A 208 -23.08 18.47 -76.34
C PHE A 208 -21.71 19.15 -76.44
N PHE A 209 -21.49 19.84 -77.55
CA PHE A 209 -20.31 20.68 -77.79
C PHE A 209 -20.76 22.11 -78.08
N SER A 210 -20.12 23.07 -77.44
CA SER A 210 -20.33 24.51 -77.67
C SER A 210 -19.00 25.25 -77.65
N GLU A 211 -18.76 26.14 -78.60
CA GLU A 211 -17.54 26.95 -78.70
C GLU A 211 -17.90 28.43 -78.81
N VAL A 212 -17.03 29.31 -78.34
CA VAL A 212 -17.24 30.76 -78.45
C VAL A 212 -16.82 31.22 -79.85
N VAL A 213 -17.77 31.67 -80.64
CA VAL A 213 -17.50 32.17 -82.00
C VAL A 213 -16.53 33.36 -81.96
N ASN A 214 -15.48 33.32 -82.78
CA ASN A 214 -14.43 34.35 -82.86
C ASN A 214 -13.64 34.58 -81.57
N PHE A 215 -13.48 33.56 -80.72
CA PHE A 215 -12.74 33.67 -79.45
C PHE A 215 -11.34 34.29 -79.61
N THR A 216 -10.57 33.88 -80.62
CA THR A 216 -9.24 34.43 -80.90
C THR A 216 -9.26 35.95 -81.11
N LYS A 217 -10.29 36.46 -81.78
CA LYS A 217 -10.45 37.90 -82.02
C LYS A 217 -10.77 38.63 -80.73
N ILE A 218 -11.71 38.10 -79.94
CA ILE A 218 -12.09 38.64 -78.63
C ILE A 218 -10.86 38.72 -77.71
N CYS A 219 -10.03 37.67 -77.70
CA CYS A 219 -8.79 37.64 -76.93
C CYS A 219 -7.75 38.65 -77.42
N SER A 220 -7.64 38.87 -78.73
CA SER A 220 -6.69 39.84 -79.30
C SER A 220 -7.07 41.29 -79.05
N GLU A 221 -8.36 41.58 -78.85
CA GLU A 221 -8.90 42.93 -78.70
C GLU A 221 -9.20 43.30 -77.23
N SER A 222 -9.10 42.35 -76.29
CA SER A 222 -9.49 42.52 -74.89
C SER A 222 -8.31 42.39 -73.91
N ASN A 223 -8.44 42.97 -72.72
CA ASN A 223 -7.49 42.73 -71.63
C ASN A 223 -7.64 41.28 -71.12
N PRO A 224 -6.55 40.55 -70.82
CA PRO A 224 -6.59 39.22 -70.21
C PRO A 224 -7.58 39.08 -69.03
N ILE A 225 -7.66 40.07 -68.14
CA ILE A 225 -8.58 40.06 -66.99
C ILE A 225 -10.05 40.06 -67.46
N GLN A 226 -10.36 40.81 -68.52
CA GLN A 226 -11.71 40.89 -69.07
C GLN A 226 -12.11 39.56 -69.74
N VAL A 227 -11.18 38.91 -70.44
CA VAL A 227 -11.40 37.60 -71.06
C VAL A 227 -11.70 36.53 -70.01
N VAL A 228 -10.88 36.47 -68.95
CA VAL A 228 -11.10 35.52 -67.84
C VAL A 228 -12.43 35.78 -67.14
N THR A 229 -12.78 37.05 -66.90
CA THR A 229 -14.06 37.40 -66.26
C THR A 229 -15.26 36.99 -67.12
N MET A 230 -15.18 37.20 -68.43
CA MET A 230 -16.22 36.78 -69.39
C MET A 230 -16.41 35.27 -69.36
N LEU A 231 -15.32 34.50 -69.44
CA LEU A 231 -15.35 33.04 -69.46
C LEU A 231 -15.84 32.45 -68.14
N ASN A 232 -15.37 32.96 -67.00
CA ASN A 232 -15.89 32.56 -65.70
C ASN A 232 -17.40 32.82 -65.58
N THR A 233 -17.90 33.96 -66.07
CA THR A 233 -19.33 34.27 -66.02
C THR A 233 -20.14 33.34 -66.92
N LEU A 234 -19.66 33.09 -68.14
CA LEU A 234 -20.30 32.19 -69.11
C LEU A 234 -20.37 30.76 -68.56
N TYR A 235 -19.23 30.22 -68.13
CA TYR A 235 -19.16 28.86 -67.63
C TYR A 235 -19.89 28.68 -66.31
N HIS A 236 -19.86 29.66 -65.40
CA HIS A 236 -20.65 29.59 -64.18
C HIS A 236 -22.16 29.52 -64.47
N THR A 237 -22.62 30.25 -65.50
CA THR A 237 -24.03 30.20 -65.94
C THR A 237 -24.37 28.85 -66.56
N LEU A 238 -23.48 28.31 -67.41
CA LEU A 238 -23.67 26.98 -68.02
C LEU A 238 -23.65 25.87 -66.97
N ASP A 239 -22.69 25.89 -66.04
CA ASP A 239 -22.57 24.92 -64.95
C ASP A 239 -23.84 24.94 -64.08
N SER A 240 -24.37 26.12 -63.74
CA SER A 240 -25.64 26.22 -62.98
C SER A 240 -26.83 25.59 -63.70
N LYS A 241 -26.83 25.62 -65.04
CA LYS A 241 -27.87 25.00 -65.85
C LYS A 241 -27.67 23.50 -65.97
N VAL A 242 -26.43 23.05 -66.14
CA VAL A 242 -26.07 21.63 -66.18
C VAL A 242 -26.44 20.93 -64.88
N ASP A 243 -26.25 21.58 -63.73
CA ASP A 243 -26.65 21.04 -62.41
C ASP A 243 -28.17 20.79 -62.27
N GLU A 244 -29.00 21.51 -63.03
CA GLU A 244 -30.46 21.29 -63.09
C GLU A 244 -30.83 20.08 -63.96
N TYR A 245 -29.91 19.57 -64.78
CA TYR A 245 -30.10 18.44 -65.68
C TYR A 245 -29.24 17.24 -65.30
N ASP A 246 -29.62 16.09 -65.86
CA ASP A 246 -28.93 14.83 -65.65
C ASP A 246 -27.73 14.69 -66.60
N ALA A 247 -26.75 15.57 -66.43
CA ALA A 247 -25.65 15.75 -67.36
C ALA A 247 -24.31 15.95 -66.63
N TYR A 248 -23.25 15.39 -67.21
CA TYR A 248 -21.89 15.43 -66.67
C TYR A 248 -20.99 16.30 -67.54
N LYS A 249 -20.30 17.24 -66.91
CA LYS A 249 -19.32 18.10 -67.57
C LYS A 249 -18.01 17.34 -67.80
N VAL A 250 -17.52 17.37 -69.02
CA VAL A 250 -16.23 16.79 -69.40
C VAL A 250 -15.16 17.88 -69.37
N GLU A 251 -13.91 17.53 -69.07
CA GLU A 251 -12.79 18.49 -69.13
C GLU A 251 -12.76 19.21 -70.49
N THR A 252 -12.74 20.54 -70.42
CA THR A 252 -12.77 21.44 -71.57
C THR A 252 -11.37 21.85 -71.98
N ILE A 253 -11.13 21.99 -73.29
CA ILE A 253 -9.89 22.57 -73.82
C ILE A 253 -10.24 23.93 -74.44
N ASN A 254 -9.56 24.99 -73.98
CA ASN A 254 -9.75 26.38 -74.42
C ASN A 254 -11.18 26.91 -74.20
N ASP A 255 -11.83 27.37 -75.26
CA ASP A 255 -13.14 28.01 -75.29
C ASP A 255 -14.30 27.05 -75.60
N ALA A 256 -14.00 25.76 -75.76
CA ALA A 256 -14.99 24.73 -76.00
C ALA A 256 -15.55 24.16 -74.68
N TYR A 257 -16.88 24.20 -74.52
CA TYR A 257 -17.62 23.57 -73.44
C TYR A 257 -18.18 22.21 -73.89
N MET A 258 -17.91 21.16 -73.12
CA MET A 258 -18.34 19.79 -73.43
C MET A 258 -19.14 19.19 -72.28
N VAL A 259 -20.29 18.61 -72.62
CA VAL A 259 -21.17 17.93 -71.66
C VAL A 259 -21.62 16.61 -72.25
N ALA A 260 -21.67 15.56 -71.44
CA ALA A 260 -22.21 14.27 -71.81
C ALA A 260 -23.47 13.96 -70.95
N SER A 261 -24.50 13.39 -71.57
CA SER A 261 -25.72 12.95 -70.89
C SER A 261 -26.17 11.59 -71.38
N GLY A 262 -26.73 10.77 -70.49
CA GLY A 262 -27.21 9.43 -70.80
C GLY A 262 -27.58 8.68 -69.52
N LYS A 263 -28.58 7.78 -69.60
CA LYS A 263 -29.16 7.05 -68.45
C LYS A 263 -28.14 6.25 -67.61
N THR A 264 -27.01 5.89 -68.21
CA THR A 264 -25.91 5.20 -67.52
C THR A 264 -24.89 6.20 -66.96
N ILE A 265 -24.66 7.33 -67.63
CA ILE A 265 -23.81 8.44 -67.16
C ILE A 265 -24.42 9.13 -65.95
N SER A 266 -25.74 9.08 -65.80
CA SER A 266 -26.40 9.67 -64.64
C SER A 266 -26.35 8.88 -63.36
N ARG A 267 -25.98 7.59 -63.43
CA ARG A 267 -25.66 6.80 -62.23
C ARG A 267 -24.38 7.26 -61.55
N LEU A 268 -23.46 7.81 -62.33
CA LEU A 268 -22.16 8.33 -61.88
C LEU A 268 -22.33 9.58 -60.96
N GLY A 269 -23.50 10.22 -60.95
CA GLY A 269 -23.86 11.33 -60.08
C GLY A 269 -23.55 12.69 -60.70
N CYS A 270 -24.48 13.62 -60.58
CA CYS A 270 -24.33 15.00 -61.02
C CYS A 270 -23.22 15.67 -60.20
N VAL A 271 -22.06 15.88 -60.80
CA VAL A 271 -20.98 16.66 -60.20
C VAL A 271 -20.76 17.87 -61.11
N GLY A 272 -21.24 19.02 -60.68
CA GLY A 272 -20.83 20.31 -61.21
C GLY A 272 -19.35 20.51 -60.91
N ILE A 273 -18.48 20.09 -61.84
CA ILE A 273 -17.05 20.38 -61.77
C ILE A 273 -16.91 21.89 -62.01
N PRO A 274 -16.47 22.71 -61.03
CA PRO A 274 -16.27 24.12 -61.28
C PRO A 274 -15.16 24.31 -62.33
N VAL A 275 -15.36 25.21 -63.31
CA VAL A 275 -14.24 25.61 -64.18
C VAL A 275 -13.17 26.26 -63.31
N ILE A 276 -11.98 25.65 -63.27
CA ILE A 276 -10.78 26.32 -62.78
C ILE A 276 -10.12 26.95 -64.01
N MET A 277 -10.26 28.26 -64.14
CA MET A 277 -9.58 29.07 -65.15
C MET A 277 -8.43 29.86 -64.53
#